data_AF-A0A1F5SW96-F1
#
_entry.id   AF-A0A1F5SW96-F1
#
_cell.length_a   1.000
_cell.length_b   1.000
_cell.length_c   1.000
_cell.angle_alpha   90.00
_cell.angle_beta   90.00
_cell.angle_gamma   90.00
#
_symmetry.space_group_name_H-M   'P 1'
#
loop_
_entity.id
_entity.type
_entity.pdbx_description
1 polymer ?
#
loop_
_entity_poly.entity_id
_entity_poly.type
_entity_poly.pdbx_seq_one_letter_code
_entity_poly.pdbx_strand_id
1 'polypeptide(L)'
;MNEKELYRGKYKGIFRLKNWDYSSPGFYFITICVKNRFCCLGTVENNEMLLNELGKIVRDCWYDLPNHYKNCVLDEFIIMPDHVHGIIQLIDDESIGDGLNPQLIDDETVGDGFKPSPTNNVYDKKYKLCEIIRGFKTFSARKINKLNNSIGVQFWQKQYYDHIIRNDESLDQIRIYIKHNPINQKK
;
A
#
# COMPACT_ATOMS: atom_id res chain seq x y z
N MET A 1 -17.12 17.92 4.88
CA MET A 1 -17.36 17.42 3.51
C MET A 1 -16.61 16.10 3.37
N ASN A 2 -17.33 15.00 3.19
CA ASN A 2 -16.81 13.64 3.28
C ASN A 2 -15.96 13.33 2.03
N GLU A 3 -14.85 12.61 2.16
CA GLU A 3 -14.05 12.11 1.04
C GLU A 3 -14.95 11.39 -0.01
N LYS A 4 -16.03 10.71 0.43
CA LYS A 4 -17.07 10.13 -0.43
C LYS A 4 -17.75 11.14 -1.38
N GLU A 5 -17.80 12.42 -1.04
CA GLU A 5 -18.43 13.46 -1.87
C GLU A 5 -17.47 14.04 -2.91
N LEU A 6 -16.16 14.08 -2.64
CA LEU A 6 -15.16 14.58 -3.58
C LEU A 6 -15.07 13.69 -4.84
N TYR A 7 -15.33 12.39 -4.69
CA TYR A 7 -15.34 11.41 -5.80
C TYR A 7 -16.63 11.40 -6.64
N ARG A 8 -17.70 12.09 -6.22
CA ARG A 8 -19.02 11.97 -6.88
C ARG A 8 -19.08 12.68 -8.24
N GLY A 9 -18.16 13.60 -8.52
CA GLY A 9 -18.21 14.47 -9.71
C GLY A 9 -17.22 14.18 -10.82
N LYS A 10 -16.00 13.68 -10.52
CA LYS A 10 -14.91 13.62 -11.52
C LYS A 10 -14.67 12.24 -12.15
N TYR A 11 -15.10 11.15 -11.52
CA TYR A 11 -14.87 9.80 -12.04
C TYR A 11 -16.08 8.89 -11.81
N LYS A 12 -17.12 9.05 -12.63
CA LYS A 12 -18.25 8.11 -12.67
C LYS A 12 -17.73 6.72 -13.08
N GLY A 13 -17.64 5.79 -12.13
CA GLY A 13 -17.41 4.36 -12.43
C GLY A 13 -16.44 3.60 -11.51
N ILE A 14 -15.77 4.27 -10.56
CA ILE A 14 -14.70 3.65 -9.77
C ILE A 14 -15.21 2.91 -8.52
N PHE A 15 -16.07 1.90 -8.72
CA PHE A 15 -16.42 0.94 -7.67
C PHE A 15 -15.53 -0.30 -7.79
N ARG A 16 -15.33 -1.03 -6.69
CA ARG A 16 -14.76 -2.39 -6.73
C ARG A 16 -15.52 -3.18 -7.79
N LEU A 17 -14.82 -3.52 -8.87
CA LEU A 17 -15.41 -4.28 -9.96
C LEU A 17 -15.78 -5.65 -9.39
N LYS A 18 -17.09 -5.89 -9.27
CA LYS A 18 -17.63 -7.20 -8.92
C LYS A 18 -17.17 -8.18 -9.99
N ASN A 19 -16.63 -9.33 -9.57
CA ASN A 19 -16.11 -10.41 -10.40
C ASN A 19 -14.72 -10.20 -11.04
N TRP A 20 -13.92 -9.23 -10.57
CA TRP A 20 -12.50 -9.14 -10.96
C TRP A 20 -11.61 -9.99 -10.03
N ASP A 21 -10.67 -10.73 -10.61
CA ASP A 21 -9.64 -11.45 -9.86
C ASP A 21 -8.45 -10.52 -9.57
N TYR A 22 -8.43 -9.97 -8.36
CA TYR A 22 -7.36 -9.09 -7.84
C TYR A 22 -6.04 -9.85 -7.52
N SER A 23 -5.87 -11.04 -8.08
CA SER A 23 -4.59 -11.75 -8.20
C SER A 23 -3.99 -11.70 -9.62
N SER A 24 -4.71 -11.12 -10.58
CA SER A 24 -4.20 -10.92 -11.95
C SER A 24 -3.09 -9.86 -11.99
N PRO A 25 -2.09 -10.01 -12.87
CA PRO A 25 -1.15 -8.94 -13.16
C PRO A 25 -1.87 -7.66 -13.58
N GLY A 26 -1.24 -6.53 -13.30
CA GLY A 26 -1.76 -5.21 -13.65
C GLY A 26 -1.56 -4.19 -12.55
N PHE A 27 -1.97 -2.97 -12.84
CA PHE A 27 -1.84 -1.84 -11.94
C PHE A 27 -3.09 -1.68 -11.07
N TYR A 28 -2.88 -1.45 -9.78
CA TYR A 28 -3.95 -1.28 -8.80
C TYR A 28 -3.74 0.02 -8.04
N PHE A 29 -4.68 0.95 -8.18
CA PHE A 29 -4.78 2.11 -7.30
C PHE A 29 -5.39 1.69 -5.97
N ILE A 30 -4.80 2.13 -4.87
CA ILE A 30 -5.29 1.84 -3.52
C ILE A 30 -5.38 3.11 -2.68
N THR A 31 -6.34 3.12 -1.74
CA THR A 31 -6.42 4.11 -0.67
C THR A 31 -6.60 3.41 0.66
N ILE A 32 -5.71 3.68 1.63
CA ILE A 32 -5.75 3.08 2.97
C ILE A 32 -5.80 4.21 4.00
N CYS A 33 -6.84 4.19 4.83
CA CYS A 33 -7.10 5.27 5.76
C CYS A 33 -6.74 4.89 7.19
N VAL A 34 -6.15 5.85 7.92
CA VAL A 34 -5.98 5.76 9.36
C VAL A 34 -7.35 5.58 10.01
N LYS A 35 -7.40 4.81 11.10
CA LYS A 35 -8.62 4.61 11.87
C LYS A 35 -9.21 5.96 12.26
N ASN A 36 -10.52 6.11 12.08
CA ASN A 36 -11.26 7.35 12.32
C ASN A 36 -10.74 8.61 11.59
N ARG A 37 -9.89 8.44 10.56
CA ARG A 37 -9.31 9.56 9.80
C ARG A 37 -8.53 10.55 10.68
N PHE A 38 -7.83 10.05 11.70
CA PHE A 38 -6.96 10.89 12.50
C PHE A 38 -5.76 11.38 11.66
N CYS A 39 -5.56 12.69 11.63
CA CYS A 39 -4.42 13.34 10.97
C CYS A 39 -3.14 13.16 11.82
N CYS A 40 -2.58 11.96 11.82
CA CYS A 40 -1.43 11.60 12.66
C CYS A 40 -0.16 11.25 11.88
N LEU A 41 -0.17 11.27 10.55
CA LEU A 41 0.99 10.96 9.71
C LEU A 41 1.87 12.17 9.40
N GLY A 42 1.41 13.38 9.75
CA GLY A 42 2.10 14.64 9.51
C GLY A 42 1.12 15.77 9.19
N THR A 43 1.62 16.83 8.57
CA THR A 43 0.85 18.02 8.18
C THR A 43 1.10 18.37 6.72
N VAL A 44 0.14 19.05 6.08
CA VAL A 44 0.33 19.63 4.75
C VAL A 44 0.59 21.12 4.91
N GLU A 45 1.77 21.58 4.47
CA GLU A 45 2.19 22.98 4.51
C GLU A 45 2.70 23.39 3.13
N ASN A 46 2.31 24.56 2.63
CA ASN A 46 2.68 25.05 1.30
C ASN A 46 2.43 24.05 0.16
N ASN A 47 1.36 23.26 0.26
CA ASN A 47 1.02 22.17 -0.67
C ASN A 47 2.07 21.03 -0.71
N GLU A 48 2.80 20.83 0.37
CA GLU A 48 3.73 19.72 0.54
C GLU A 48 3.38 18.93 1.79
N MET A 49 3.51 17.60 1.73
CA MET A 49 3.33 16.75 2.89
C MET A 49 4.60 16.72 3.74
N LEU A 50 4.51 17.23 4.97
CA LEU A 50 5.56 17.12 5.98
C LEU A 50 5.29 15.92 6.90
N LEU A 51 6.06 14.85 6.70
CA LEU A 51 5.92 13.63 7.50
C LEU A 51 6.50 13.79 8.90
N ASN A 52 5.74 13.36 9.90
CA ASN A 52 6.27 13.11 11.23
C ASN A 52 6.85 11.68 11.33
N GLU A 53 7.26 11.26 12.53
CA GLU A 53 7.82 9.92 12.76
C GLU A 53 6.86 8.78 12.36
N LEU A 54 5.55 8.93 12.55
CA LEU A 54 4.59 7.92 12.13
C LEU A 54 4.48 7.85 10.61
N GLY A 55 4.42 9.01 9.95
CA GLY A 55 4.46 9.11 8.49
C GLY A 55 5.72 8.47 7.89
N LYS A 56 6.89 8.68 8.50
CA LYS A 56 8.15 8.05 8.09
C LYS A 56 8.09 6.52 8.23
N ILE A 57 7.57 5.99 9.34
CA ILE A 57 7.38 4.54 9.50
C ILE A 57 6.47 3.97 8.40
N VAL A 58 5.37 4.66 8.09
CA VAL A 58 4.45 4.24 7.02
C VAL A 58 5.15 4.24 5.67
N ARG A 59 5.91 5.29 5.36
CA ARG A 59 6.70 5.41 4.11
C ARG A 59 7.71 4.28 4.00
N ASP A 60 8.47 4.03 5.05
CA ASP A 60 9.53 3.02 5.04
C ASP A 60 8.91 1.61 4.89
N CYS A 61 7.77 1.34 5.53
CA CYS A 61 7.03 0.10 5.32
C CYS A 61 6.43 -0.04 3.91
N TRP A 62 6.08 1.06 3.24
CA TRP A 62 5.62 1.01 1.84
C TRP A 62 6.76 0.62 0.91
N TYR A 63 7.91 1.29 1.02
CA TYR A 63 9.07 1.02 0.16
C TYR A 63 9.75 -0.31 0.43
N ASP A 64 9.48 -0.92 1.58
CA ASP A 64 9.97 -2.27 1.90
C ASP A 64 9.10 -3.38 1.27
N LEU A 65 7.92 -3.08 0.71
CA LEU A 65 7.03 -4.10 0.16
C LEU A 65 7.67 -5.01 -0.91
N PRO A 66 8.45 -4.50 -1.88
CA PRO A 66 9.11 -5.36 -2.87
C PRO A 66 10.10 -6.37 -2.26
N ASN A 67 10.69 -6.07 -1.10
CA ASN A 67 11.59 -6.99 -0.39
C ASN A 67 10.83 -8.20 0.19
N HIS A 68 9.53 -8.04 0.50
CA HIS A 68 8.68 -9.10 1.05
C HIS A 68 7.83 -9.81 -0.01
N TYR A 69 7.55 -9.13 -1.12
CA TYR A 69 6.59 -9.55 -2.13
C TYR A 69 7.19 -9.42 -3.53
N LYS A 70 7.79 -10.50 -4.05
CA LYS A 70 8.51 -10.51 -5.32
C LYS A 70 7.68 -10.04 -6.53
N ASN A 71 6.39 -10.30 -6.52
CA ASN A 71 5.47 -9.89 -7.57
C ASN A 71 4.87 -8.49 -7.36
N CYS A 72 5.43 -7.68 -6.45
CA CYS A 72 4.99 -6.33 -6.12
C CYS A 72 5.98 -5.29 -6.64
N VAL A 73 5.57 -4.52 -7.64
CA VAL A 73 6.30 -3.35 -8.11
C VAL A 73 5.55 -2.11 -7.63
N LEU A 74 6.29 -1.17 -7.05
CA LEU A 74 5.72 0.09 -6.59
C LEU A 74 5.74 1.14 -7.70
N ASP A 75 4.67 1.93 -7.74
CA ASP A 75 4.54 3.12 -8.58
C ASP A 75 4.12 4.28 -7.66
N GLU A 76 3.53 5.33 -8.21
CA GLU A 76 3.25 6.59 -7.53
C GLU A 76 2.54 6.38 -6.18
N PHE A 77 3.06 7.03 -5.14
CA PHE A 77 2.62 6.86 -3.76
C PHE A 77 2.70 8.18 -3.02
N ILE A 78 1.68 8.48 -2.23
CA ILE A 78 1.68 9.63 -1.35
C ILE A 78 1.03 9.31 -0.01
N ILE A 79 1.62 9.88 1.03
CA ILE A 79 1.05 9.91 2.36
C ILE A 79 0.36 11.25 2.53
N MET A 80 -0.85 11.20 3.05
CA MET A 80 -1.62 12.34 3.52
C MET A 80 -1.73 12.26 5.05
N PRO A 81 -2.16 13.32 5.75
CA PRO A 81 -2.19 13.32 7.21
C PRO A 81 -2.95 12.14 7.83
N ASP A 82 -4.02 11.65 7.20
CA ASP A 82 -4.93 10.63 7.72
C ASP A 82 -5.12 9.40 6.80
N HIS A 83 -4.43 9.34 5.66
CA HIS A 83 -4.53 8.24 4.71
C HIS A 83 -3.32 8.17 3.80
N VAL A 84 -3.25 7.12 2.99
CA VAL A 84 -2.27 6.99 1.91
C VAL A 84 -2.96 6.65 0.61
N HIS A 85 -2.41 7.13 -0.50
CA HIS A 85 -2.74 6.68 -1.85
C HIS A 85 -1.51 6.03 -2.46
N GLY A 86 -1.70 4.95 -3.22
CA GLY A 86 -0.59 4.30 -3.89
C GLY A 86 -1.04 3.54 -5.14
N ILE A 87 -0.09 3.27 -6.00
CA ILE A 87 -0.24 2.35 -7.12
C ILE A 87 0.71 1.18 -6.88
N ILE A 88 0.17 -0.04 -6.96
CA ILE A 88 0.94 -1.28 -6.95
C ILE A 88 0.71 -1.97 -8.28
N GLN A 89 1.78 -2.34 -8.97
CA GLN A 89 1.74 -3.25 -10.10
C GLN A 89 2.02 -4.67 -9.61
N LEU A 90 1.09 -5.58 -9.90
CA LEU A 90 1.34 -7.01 -9.78
C LEU A 90 1.90 -7.52 -11.11
N ILE A 91 3.01 -8.26 -11.05
CA ILE A 91 3.66 -8.87 -12.22
C ILE A 91 3.60 -10.40 -12.15
N ASP A 92 3.77 -11.07 -13.29
CA ASP A 92 3.96 -12.53 -13.39
C ASP A 92 5.45 -12.87 -13.51
N ASP A 93 5.83 -14.07 -13.05
CA ASP A 93 7.22 -14.54 -12.98
C ASP A 93 7.94 -14.60 -14.35
N GLU A 94 7.23 -14.71 -15.47
CA GLU A 94 7.85 -14.71 -16.81
C GLU A 94 8.58 -13.40 -17.17
N SER A 95 8.36 -12.33 -16.40
CA SER A 95 9.03 -11.04 -16.59
C SER A 95 10.31 -10.86 -15.75
N ILE A 96 10.64 -11.81 -14.88
CA ILE A 96 11.93 -11.85 -14.16
C ILE A 96 12.90 -12.65 -15.02
N GLY A 97 13.62 -11.95 -15.90
CA GLY A 97 14.67 -12.54 -16.73
C GLY A 97 15.68 -13.33 -15.89
N ASP A 98 16.23 -14.36 -16.54
CA ASP A 98 17.10 -15.46 -16.07
C ASP A 98 18.43 -15.03 -15.39
N GLY A 99 18.39 -14.09 -14.46
CA GLY A 99 19.58 -13.37 -14.00
C GLY A 99 19.42 -12.83 -12.60
N LEU A 100 19.88 -13.65 -11.64
CA LEU A 100 20.54 -13.33 -10.37
C LEU A 100 20.00 -14.25 -9.28
N ASN A 101 20.78 -15.27 -8.96
CA ASN A 101 20.56 -16.20 -7.86
C ASN A 101 21.23 -15.61 -6.60
N PRO A 102 20.50 -15.04 -5.62
CA PRO A 102 21.12 -14.59 -4.38
C PRO A 102 21.15 -15.78 -3.41
N GLN A 103 22.35 -16.12 -2.96
CA GLN A 103 22.63 -17.17 -1.99
C GLN A 103 21.68 -17.11 -0.78
N LEU A 104 21.26 -18.29 -0.34
CA LEU A 104 20.52 -18.55 0.90
C LEU A 104 21.20 -17.83 2.07
N ILE A 105 20.57 -16.78 2.59
CA ILE A 105 20.91 -16.23 3.90
C ILE A 105 19.94 -16.88 4.88
N ASP A 106 20.44 -17.88 5.61
CA ASP A 106 19.83 -18.36 6.85
C ASP A 106 19.93 -17.23 7.89
N ASP A 107 18.92 -16.35 7.94
CA ASP A 107 18.79 -15.40 9.05
C ASP A 107 17.94 -16.02 10.15
N GLU A 108 18.62 -16.74 11.04
CA GLU A 108 18.13 -17.10 12.37
C GLU A 108 18.10 -15.85 13.27
N THR A 109 17.16 -14.94 13.08
CA THR A 109 16.65 -14.15 14.22
C THR A 109 15.22 -13.66 14.01
N VAL A 110 14.50 -13.58 15.13
CA VAL A 110 13.24 -12.87 15.40
C VAL A 110 11.88 -13.53 15.07
N GLY A 111 11.27 -14.09 16.12
CA GLY A 111 9.94 -13.65 16.56
C GLY A 111 8.73 -14.48 16.11
N ASP A 112 8.20 -15.25 17.05
CA ASP A 112 7.04 -16.13 16.94
C ASP A 112 5.74 -15.42 16.50
N GLY A 113 4.95 -16.10 15.66
CA GLY A 113 3.61 -15.69 15.26
C GLY A 113 3.40 -15.46 13.75
N PHE A 114 2.82 -16.47 13.09
CA PHE A 114 2.29 -16.48 11.71
C PHE A 114 3.31 -16.61 10.57
N LYS A 115 4.17 -17.64 10.61
CA LYS A 115 4.60 -18.27 9.35
C LYS A 115 3.38 -18.97 8.74
N PRO A 116 3.02 -18.76 7.47
CA PRO A 116 2.13 -19.70 6.79
C PRO A 116 2.77 -21.09 6.87
N SER A 117 1.96 -22.12 7.14
CA SER A 117 2.40 -23.53 7.22
C SER A 117 3.34 -23.86 6.04
N PRO A 118 4.46 -24.57 6.25
CA PRO A 118 5.37 -24.91 5.17
C PRO A 118 4.62 -25.79 4.18
N THR A 119 4.22 -25.18 3.07
CA THR A 119 3.65 -25.86 1.92
C THR A 119 4.77 -25.87 0.88
N ASN A 120 5.05 -27.06 0.34
CA ASN A 120 6.12 -27.30 -0.62
C ASN A 120 6.12 -26.23 -1.73
N ASN A 121 7.31 -25.74 -2.08
CA ASN A 121 7.64 -24.61 -2.97
C ASN A 121 7.43 -23.19 -2.39
N VAL A 122 8.38 -22.79 -1.53
CA VAL A 122 8.59 -21.38 -1.12
C VAL A 122 9.02 -20.49 -2.30
N TYR A 123 9.48 -21.08 -3.41
CA TYR A 123 10.08 -20.36 -4.54
C TYR A 123 9.07 -19.71 -5.51
N ASP A 124 7.82 -20.17 -5.57
CA ASP A 124 6.80 -19.73 -6.57
C ASP A 124 5.60 -19.01 -5.95
N LYS A 125 5.71 -18.52 -4.72
CA LYS A 125 4.54 -17.94 -4.03
C LYS A 125 4.18 -16.56 -4.60
N LYS A 126 3.18 -16.54 -5.48
CA LYS A 126 2.52 -15.31 -5.95
C LYS A 126 1.58 -14.73 -4.89
N TYR A 127 1.79 -13.47 -4.51
CA TYR A 127 0.98 -12.80 -3.51
C TYR A 127 -0.18 -12.01 -4.14
N LYS A 128 -1.37 -12.12 -3.54
CA LYS A 128 -2.52 -11.31 -3.95
C LYS A 128 -2.40 -9.89 -3.40
N LEU A 129 -3.04 -8.92 -4.05
CA LEU A 129 -3.08 -7.52 -3.57
C LEU A 129 -3.50 -7.44 -2.10
N CYS A 130 -4.53 -8.19 -1.70
CA CYS A 130 -5.02 -8.18 -0.32
C CYS A 130 -4.00 -8.71 0.70
N GLU A 131 -3.11 -9.62 0.32
CA GLU A 131 -2.04 -10.14 1.19
C GLU A 131 -0.94 -9.10 1.38
N ILE A 132 -0.56 -8.40 0.30
CA ILE A 132 0.40 -7.30 0.32
C ILE A 132 -0.14 -6.16 1.20
N ILE A 133 -1.39 -5.74 0.98
CA ILE A 133 -2.01 -4.68 1.79
C ILE A 133 -2.18 -5.11 3.26
N ARG A 134 -2.49 -6.38 3.52
CA ARG A 134 -2.50 -6.92 4.89
C ARG A 134 -1.12 -6.81 5.53
N GLY A 135 -0.06 -7.19 4.81
CA GLY A 135 1.32 -7.07 5.26
C GLY A 135 1.67 -5.63 5.60
N PHE A 136 1.50 -4.73 4.64
CA PHE A 136 1.73 -3.29 4.80
C PHE A 136 1.07 -2.75 6.08
N LYS A 137 -0.23 -3.00 6.26
CA LYS A 137 -0.99 -2.52 7.42
C LYS A 137 -0.51 -3.14 8.72
N THR A 138 -0.10 -4.40 8.70
CA THR A 138 0.37 -5.12 9.89
C THR A 138 1.74 -4.62 10.34
N PHE A 139 2.71 -4.54 9.43
CA PHE A 139 4.07 -4.13 9.76
C PHE A 139 4.14 -2.68 10.21
N SER A 140 3.48 -1.77 9.48
CA SER A 140 3.41 -0.35 9.87
C SER A 140 2.72 -0.16 11.22
N ALA A 141 1.54 -0.79 11.44
CA ALA A 141 0.84 -0.68 12.72
C ALA A 141 1.67 -1.26 13.89
N ARG A 142 2.38 -2.38 13.70
CA ARG A 142 3.25 -2.95 14.73
C ARG A 142 4.39 -2.00 15.11
N LYS A 143 5.08 -1.43 14.12
CA LYS A 143 6.17 -0.45 14.36
C LYS A 143 5.64 0.80 15.08
N ILE A 144 4.50 1.33 14.65
CA ILE A 144 3.85 2.49 15.27
C ILE A 144 3.41 2.20 16.71
N ASN A 145 2.74 1.07 16.94
CA ASN A 145 2.28 0.68 18.27
C ASN A 145 3.45 0.45 19.23
N LYS A 146 4.57 -0.09 18.74
CA LYS A 146 5.81 -0.23 19.52
C LYS A 146 6.37 1.15 19.90
N LEU A 147 6.43 2.10 18.96
CA LEU A 147 6.90 3.46 19.23
C LEU A 147 6.02 4.18 20.26
N ASN A 148 4.70 4.01 20.16
CA ASN A 148 3.71 4.68 21.00
C ASN A 148 3.39 3.95 22.31
N ASN A 149 4.08 2.84 22.63
CA ASN A 149 3.76 1.97 23.78
C ASN A 149 2.27 1.54 23.83
N SER A 150 1.65 1.33 22.67
CA SER A 150 0.21 1.06 22.52
C SER A 150 -0.05 -0.29 21.84
N ILE A 151 0.41 -1.37 22.49
CA ILE A 151 0.31 -2.72 21.97
C ILE A 151 -1.16 -3.08 21.67
N GLY A 152 -1.41 -3.60 20.47
CA GLY A 152 -2.72 -4.07 20.05
C GLY A 152 -3.71 -2.99 19.58
N VAL A 153 -3.33 -1.71 19.60
CA VAL A 153 -4.20 -0.64 19.11
C VAL A 153 -4.30 -0.69 17.59
N GLN A 154 -5.53 -0.63 17.08
CA GLN A 154 -5.77 -0.62 15.64
C GLN A 154 -5.39 0.73 15.04
N PHE A 155 -4.35 0.75 14.20
CA PHE A 155 -3.89 1.96 13.51
C PHE A 155 -4.70 2.28 12.24
N TRP A 156 -4.90 1.30 11.35
CA TRP A 156 -5.62 1.49 10.08
C TRP A 156 -7.11 1.10 10.18
N GLN A 157 -7.96 1.65 9.32
CA GLN A 157 -9.31 1.11 9.07
C GLN A 157 -9.24 -0.36 8.63
N LYS A 158 -10.29 -1.16 8.90
CA LYS A 158 -10.28 -2.60 8.54
C LYS A 158 -10.26 -2.80 7.02
N GLN A 159 -11.13 -2.09 6.32
CA GLN A 159 -11.21 -2.09 4.86
C GLN A 159 -10.25 -1.07 4.25
N TYR A 160 -9.95 -1.25 2.98
CA TYR A 160 -9.25 -0.28 2.13
C TYR A 160 -10.00 -0.20 0.81
N TYR A 161 -9.72 0.85 0.05
CA TYR A 161 -10.24 1.02 -1.30
C TYR A 161 -9.20 0.55 -2.32
N ASP A 162 -9.66 -0.09 -3.38
CA ASP A 162 -8.83 -0.57 -4.48
C ASP A 162 -9.57 -0.45 -5.83
N HIS A 163 -8.80 -0.20 -6.89
CA HIS A 163 -9.28 -0.12 -8.26
C HIS A 163 -8.21 -0.59 -9.24
N ILE A 164 -8.58 -1.50 -10.15
CA ILE A 164 -7.69 -1.89 -11.26
C ILE A 164 -7.63 -0.79 -12.32
N ILE A 165 -6.42 -0.44 -12.71
CA ILE A 165 -6.11 0.50 -13.79
C ILE A 165 -5.87 -0.32 -15.07
N ARG A 166 -6.63 -0.02 -16.12
CA ARG A 166 -6.75 -0.89 -17.31
C ARG A 166 -6.02 -0.38 -18.56
N ASN A 167 -5.51 0.84 -18.55
CA ASN A 167 -4.81 1.46 -19.66
C ASN A 167 -3.85 2.54 -19.17
N ASP A 168 -2.88 2.88 -20.02
CA ASP A 168 -1.79 3.81 -19.70
C ASP A 168 -2.29 5.24 -19.47
N GLU A 169 -3.29 5.70 -20.22
CA GLU A 169 -3.88 7.03 -20.01
C GLU A 169 -4.45 7.16 -18.59
N SER A 170 -5.20 6.15 -18.14
CA SER A 170 -5.76 6.13 -16.79
C SER A 170 -4.67 6.04 -15.72
N LEU A 171 -3.59 5.30 -16.00
CA LEU A 171 -2.43 5.20 -15.12
C LEU A 171 -1.77 6.57 -14.93
N ASP A 172 -1.48 7.27 -16.03
CA ASP A 172 -0.87 8.59 -15.98
C ASP A 172 -1.76 9.63 -15.30
N GLN A 173 -3.09 9.59 -15.53
CA GLN A 173 -4.02 10.46 -14.82
C GLN A 173 -4.03 10.20 -13.32
N ILE A 174 -3.96 8.93 -12.88
CA ILE A 174 -3.91 8.59 -11.46
C ILE A 174 -2.56 9.01 -10.85
N ARG A 175 -1.44 8.83 -11.56
CA ARG A 175 -0.13 9.34 -11.11
C ARG A 175 -0.16 10.86 -10.92
N ILE A 176 -0.72 11.59 -11.88
CA ILE A 176 -0.90 13.05 -11.77
C ILE A 176 -1.78 13.38 -10.56
N TYR A 177 -2.91 12.69 -10.38
CA TYR A 177 -3.77 12.88 -9.22
C TYR A 177 -3.01 12.69 -7.90
N ILE A 178 -2.25 11.61 -7.77
CA ILE A 178 -1.49 11.32 -6.54
C ILE A 178 -0.48 12.43 -6.24
N LYS A 179 0.30 12.87 -7.24
CA LYS A 179 1.28 13.95 -7.08
C LYS A 179 0.65 15.27 -6.63
N HIS A 180 -0.54 15.58 -7.12
CA HIS A 180 -1.21 16.85 -6.82
C HIS A 180 -2.15 16.77 -5.61
N ASN A 181 -2.23 15.64 -4.90
CA ASN A 181 -3.10 15.51 -3.73
C ASN A 181 -2.84 16.55 -2.62
N PRO A 182 -1.59 16.90 -2.28
CA PRO A 182 -1.32 17.91 -1.25
C PRO A 182 -1.87 19.28 -1.62
N ILE A 183 -1.99 19.59 -2.91
CA ILE A 183 -2.55 20.85 -3.43
C ILE A 183 -4.08 20.84 -3.33
N ASN A 184 -4.70 19.68 -3.57
CA ASN A 184 -6.15 19.55 -3.69
C ASN A 184 -6.88 19.30 -2.35
N GLN A 185 -6.15 19.05 -1.27
CA GLN A 185 -6.76 18.87 0.05
C GLN A 185 -7.25 20.23 0.57
N LYS A 186 -8.57 20.43 0.59
CA LYS A 186 -9.17 21.61 1.23
C LYS A 186 -8.82 21.59 2.72
N LYS A 187 -8.23 22.69 3.19
CA LYS A 187 -8.03 23.02 4.61
C LYS A 187 -9.33 22.94 5.40
#